data_AF-A0A7K4ALF3-F1
#
_entry.id   AF-A0A7K4ALF3-F1
#
_cell.length_a   1.000
_cell.length_b   1.000
_cell.length_c   1.000
_cell.angle_alpha   90.00
_cell.angle_beta   90.00
_cell.angle_gamma   90.00
#
_symmetry.space_group_name_H-M   'P 1'
#
loop_
_entity.id
_entity.type
_entity.pdbx_description
1 polymer ?
#
loop_
_entity_poly.entity_id
_entity_poly.type
_entity_poly.pdbx_seq_one_letter_code
_entity_poly.pdbx_strand_id
1 'polypeptide(L)'
;LNAPRPLFSKIVVEKDEDVAPYGGFEKLNLKVGQILKVQDHPNADSLLLLEVDIGRKIQVVAGLKRYYDKEELEGRKVVVVSNLKPAKLRGCESQGMLLAADAGEKVFLLSPPDDAVPGEAVNSGMEQSERIIDFKDFQKIVLRIAEVVDDDKLDVGRPIRAKGLEGIEASRLAVFMPSPEADEALVLLTENGGAVTVDDAIPRGAMVR
;
A
#
# COMPACT_ATOMS: atom_id res chain seq x y z
N LEU A 1 8.33 56.73 14.63
CA LEU A 1 7.03 56.22 14.14
C LEU A 1 7.27 54.82 13.58
N ASN A 2 7.05 53.78 14.39
CA ASN A 2 7.15 52.39 13.95
C ASN A 2 5.83 52.01 13.28
N ALA A 3 5.85 51.78 11.96
CA ALA A 3 4.74 51.16 11.27
C ALA A 3 4.70 49.65 11.60
N PRO A 4 3.54 49.07 11.94
CA PRO A 4 3.44 47.64 12.24
C PRO A 4 3.63 46.80 10.96
N ARG A 5 4.41 45.72 11.06
CA ARG A 5 4.50 44.69 10.01
C ARG A 5 3.29 43.76 10.13
N PRO A 6 2.61 43.42 9.02
CA PRO A 6 1.48 42.51 9.08
C PRO A 6 1.95 41.10 9.44
N LEU A 7 1.47 40.56 10.56
CA LEU A 7 1.40 39.12 10.80
C LEU A 7 0.28 38.61 9.90
N PHE A 8 0.60 37.96 8.79
CA PHE A 8 -0.15 36.88 8.13
C PHE A 8 0.49 36.74 6.75
N SER A 9 1.47 35.83 6.63
CA SER A 9 1.87 35.32 5.33
C SER A 9 0.66 34.62 4.73
N LYS A 10 0.08 35.26 3.72
CA LYS A 10 -0.92 34.70 2.81
C LYS A 10 -0.45 33.28 2.48
N ILE A 11 -1.19 32.26 2.93
CA ILE A 11 -0.92 30.87 2.55
C ILE A 11 -1.07 30.86 1.04
N VAL A 12 0.06 30.76 0.33
CA VAL A 12 0.07 30.50 -1.09
C VAL A 12 -0.34 29.04 -1.20
N VAL A 13 -1.58 28.80 -1.61
CA VAL A 13 -1.99 27.50 -2.11
C VAL A 13 -1.24 27.37 -3.43
N GLU A 14 -0.09 26.69 -3.40
CA GLU A 14 0.57 26.26 -4.63
C GLU A 14 -0.41 25.33 -5.35
N LYS A 15 -0.86 25.81 -6.50
CA LYS A 15 -1.72 25.09 -7.42
C LYS A 15 -0.81 24.07 -8.08
N ASP A 16 -0.98 22.79 -7.77
CA ASP A 16 -0.25 21.67 -8.38
C ASP A 16 -0.61 21.57 -9.89
N GLU A 17 -0.07 22.49 -10.70
CA GLU A 17 -0.12 22.45 -12.15
C GLU A 17 1.18 21.81 -12.64
N ASP A 18 1.24 20.48 -12.47
CA ASP A 18 2.05 19.48 -13.22
C ASP A 18 2.12 18.19 -12.37
N VAL A 19 0.96 17.62 -12.02
CA VAL A 19 0.93 16.32 -11.35
C VAL A 19 1.28 15.28 -12.41
N ALA A 20 2.47 14.68 -12.32
CA ALA A 20 2.82 13.49 -13.09
C ALA A 20 1.64 12.50 -13.03
N PRO A 21 1.37 11.71 -14.10
CA PRO A 21 0.18 10.86 -14.18
C PRO A 21 0.01 9.92 -12.97
N TYR A 22 1.08 9.63 -12.22
CA TYR A 22 1.08 8.82 -11.01
C TYR A 22 1.51 9.58 -9.74
N GLY A 23 1.39 10.91 -9.69
CA GLY A 23 1.82 11.73 -8.55
C GLY A 23 1.12 11.42 -7.21
N GLY A 24 0.05 10.62 -7.22
CA GLY A 24 -0.53 10.03 -6.01
C GLY A 24 0.27 8.84 -5.46
N PHE A 25 0.88 8.05 -6.34
CA PHE A 25 1.68 6.88 -6.00
C PHE A 25 3.06 7.24 -5.43
N GLU A 26 3.72 8.24 -6.00
CA GLU A 26 5.03 8.74 -5.52
C GLU A 26 4.99 9.24 -4.06
N LYS A 27 3.80 9.60 -3.55
CA LYS A 27 3.59 9.99 -2.15
C LYS A 27 3.61 8.80 -1.19
N LEU A 28 3.42 7.57 -1.69
CA LEU A 28 3.51 6.36 -0.88
C LEU A 28 4.95 5.90 -0.76
N ASN A 29 5.34 5.54 0.47
CA ASN A 29 6.55 4.77 0.71
C ASN A 29 6.15 3.33 1.02
N LEU A 30 6.09 2.51 -0.02
CA LEU A 30 5.74 1.10 0.09
C LEU A 30 7.00 0.25 0.21
N LYS A 31 7.00 -0.65 1.20
CA LYS A 31 8.12 -1.54 1.50
C LYS A 31 7.68 -2.98 1.57
N VAL A 32 8.54 -3.87 1.12
CA VAL A 32 8.45 -5.29 1.47
C VAL A 32 8.72 -5.42 2.97
N GLY A 33 7.80 -6.06 3.67
CA GLY A 33 7.92 -6.38 5.09
C GLY A 33 7.94 -7.88 5.33
N GLN A 34 8.64 -8.33 6.36
CA GLN A 34 8.53 -9.69 6.89
C GLN A 34 8.00 -9.65 8.31
N ILE A 35 6.91 -10.38 8.56
CA ILE A 35 6.33 -10.48 9.90
C ILE A 35 7.22 -11.39 10.75
N LEU A 36 7.83 -10.84 11.80
CA LEU A 36 8.74 -11.57 12.69
C LEU A 36 8.02 -12.21 13.88
N LYS A 37 6.96 -11.55 14.36
CA LYS A 37 6.24 -11.98 15.56
C LYS A 37 4.81 -11.50 15.53
N VAL A 38 3.87 -12.34 15.98
CA VAL A 38 2.45 -12.04 16.06
C VAL A 38 1.95 -12.22 17.49
N GLN A 39 1.29 -11.19 18.03
CA GLN A 39 0.71 -11.22 19.37
C GLN A 39 -0.75 -10.76 19.34
N ASP A 40 -1.55 -11.25 20.29
CA ASP A 40 -2.89 -10.69 20.48
C ASP A 40 -2.80 -9.26 20.99
N HIS A 41 -3.68 -8.40 20.49
CA HIS A 41 -3.81 -7.07 21.07
C HIS A 41 -4.43 -7.17 22.48
N PRO A 42 -3.84 -6.55 23.52
CA PRO A 42 -4.26 -6.74 24.90
C PRO A 42 -5.68 -6.24 25.19
N ASN A 43 -6.13 -5.23 24.43
CA ASN A 43 -7.42 -4.56 24.63
C ASN A 43 -8.38 -4.68 23.43
N ALA A 44 -8.19 -5.62 22.51
CA ALA A 44 -9.05 -5.76 21.33
C ALA A 44 -9.05 -7.17 20.72
N ASP A 45 -10.24 -7.78 20.62
CA ASP A 45 -10.40 -9.17 20.16
C ASP A 45 -10.18 -9.40 18.67
N SER A 46 -10.21 -8.32 17.87
CA SER A 46 -10.04 -8.38 16.41
C SER A 46 -8.68 -7.91 15.93
N LEU A 47 -7.84 -7.37 16.82
CA LEU A 47 -6.55 -6.79 16.47
C LEU A 47 -5.40 -7.69 16.88
N LEU A 48 -4.35 -7.68 16.06
CA LEU A 48 -3.05 -8.27 16.34
C LEU A 48 -1.99 -7.19 16.44
N LEU A 49 -0.98 -7.43 17.26
CA LEU A 49 0.27 -6.68 17.29
C LEU A 49 1.33 -7.47 16.52
N LEU A 50 1.86 -6.85 15.47
CA LEU A 50 2.82 -7.46 14.57
C LEU A 50 4.15 -6.72 14.70
N GLU A 51 5.23 -7.46 14.96
CA GLU A 51 6.58 -6.95 14.73
C GLU A 51 6.94 -7.26 13.27
N VAL A 52 7.15 -6.22 12.46
CA VAL A 52 7.43 -6.37 11.03
C VAL A 52 8.80 -5.77 10.73
N ASP A 53 9.65 -6.52 10.04
CA ASP A 53 10.91 -6.03 9.51
C ASP A 53 10.70 -5.45 8.11
N ILE A 54 11.02 -4.17 7.94
CA ILE A 54 11.02 -3.45 6.66
C ILE A 54 12.44 -2.90 6.36
N GLY A 55 13.48 -3.65 6.72
CA GLY A 55 14.87 -3.16 6.83
C GLY A 55 15.17 -2.45 8.17
N ARG A 56 14.10 -2.24 8.95
CA ARG A 56 14.09 -1.92 10.37
C ARG A 56 12.83 -2.52 10.97
N LYS A 57 12.86 -2.82 12.26
CA LYS A 57 11.69 -3.33 12.98
C LYS A 57 10.71 -2.20 13.28
N ILE A 58 9.44 -2.43 12.96
CA ILE A 58 8.32 -1.55 13.31
C ILE A 58 7.19 -2.37 13.96
N GLN A 59 6.36 -1.71 14.76
CA GLN A 59 5.11 -2.30 15.25
C GLN A 59 3.96 -1.91 14.34
N VAL A 60 3.19 -2.91 13.87
CA VAL A 60 1.95 -2.70 13.12
C VAL A 60 0.79 -3.31 13.90
N VAL A 61 -0.30 -2.55 14.06
CA VAL A 61 -1.55 -3.05 14.63
C VAL A 61 -2.52 -3.32 13.49
N ALA A 62 -2.94 -4.57 13.31
CA ALA A 62 -3.75 -4.98 12.17
C ALA A 62 -4.99 -5.79 12.59
N GLY A 63 -6.10 -5.57 11.88
CA GLY A 63 -7.37 -6.25 12.10
C GLY A 63 -7.47 -7.63 11.45
N LEU A 64 -6.43 -8.45 11.58
CA LEU A 64 -6.29 -9.71 10.84
C LEU A 64 -6.74 -10.97 11.61
N LYS A 65 -7.02 -10.85 12.91
CA LYS A 65 -7.32 -11.98 13.81
C LYS A 65 -8.53 -12.83 13.40
N ARG A 66 -9.45 -12.27 12.60
CA ARG A 66 -10.63 -12.99 12.09
C ARG A 66 -10.37 -13.75 10.79
N TYR A 67 -9.23 -13.49 10.14
CA TYR A 67 -8.93 -13.95 8.79
C TYR A 67 -7.71 -14.87 8.74
N TYR A 68 -6.81 -14.74 9.71
CA TYR A 68 -5.57 -15.52 9.77
C TYR A 68 -5.28 -15.97 11.19
N ASP A 69 -4.77 -17.18 11.29
CA ASP A 69 -4.09 -17.66 12.48
C ASP A 69 -2.68 -17.03 12.57
N LYS A 70 -2.11 -17.03 13.77
CA LYS A 70 -0.81 -16.36 14.01
C LYS A 70 0.32 -17.06 13.24
N GLU A 71 0.23 -18.38 13.17
CA GLU A 71 1.19 -19.27 12.51
C GLU A 71 1.20 -19.06 10.99
N GLU A 72 0.10 -18.60 10.40
CA GLU A 72 0.03 -18.24 8.97
C GLU A 72 0.66 -16.86 8.67
N LEU A 73 0.79 -16.02 9.70
CA LEU A 73 1.32 -14.67 9.59
C LEU A 73 2.82 -14.63 9.91
N GLU A 74 3.30 -15.39 10.89
CA GLU A 74 4.73 -15.40 11.23
C GLU A 74 5.59 -15.91 10.07
N GLY A 75 6.65 -15.16 9.76
CA GLY A 75 7.54 -15.41 8.62
C GLY A 75 7.01 -14.93 7.28
N ARG A 76 5.73 -14.58 7.16
CA ARG A 76 5.12 -14.15 5.90
C ARG A 76 5.68 -12.82 5.42
N LYS A 77 5.97 -12.72 4.11
CA LYS A 77 6.29 -11.47 3.43
C LYS A 77 5.01 -10.76 2.97
N VAL A 78 5.01 -9.45 3.09
CA VAL A 78 3.84 -8.57 2.95
C VAL A 78 4.26 -7.22 2.38
N VAL A 79 3.31 -6.44 1.87
CA VAL A 79 3.56 -5.04 1.48
C VAL A 79 3.08 -4.10 2.57
N VAL A 80 3.94 -3.15 2.95
CA VAL A 80 3.71 -2.22 4.08
C VAL A 80 3.78 -0.79 3.59
N VAL A 81 2.80 0.04 3.96
CA VAL A 81 2.91 1.49 3.87
C VAL A 81 3.70 1.98 5.08
N SER A 82 4.90 2.53 4.83
CA SER A 82 5.89 2.82 5.87
C SER A 82 6.00 4.31 6.26
N ASN A 83 5.41 5.21 5.47
CA ASN A 83 5.38 6.65 5.72
C ASN A 83 4.02 7.17 6.19
N LEU A 84 3.11 6.30 6.63
CA LEU A 84 1.89 6.75 7.30
C LEU A 84 2.21 7.36 8.65
N LYS A 85 1.53 8.46 8.97
CA LYS A 85 1.59 9.03 10.32
C LYS A 85 1.20 7.96 11.35
N PRO A 86 2.06 7.70 12.36
CA PRO A 86 1.75 6.71 13.37
C PRO A 86 0.41 6.97 14.05
N ALA A 87 -0.35 5.90 14.29
CA ALA A 87 -1.67 5.96 14.89
C ALA A 87 -1.71 5.13 16.17
N LYS A 88 -2.46 5.56 17.17
CA LYS A 88 -2.74 4.74 18.36
C LYS A 88 -4.08 4.03 18.19
N LEU A 89 -4.03 2.70 18.15
CA LEU A 89 -5.20 1.84 18.10
C LEU A 89 -5.35 1.18 19.47
N ARG A 90 -6.41 1.52 20.21
CA ARG A 90 -6.73 0.93 21.52
C ARG A 90 -5.55 0.94 22.52
N GLY A 91 -4.74 1.99 22.44
CA GLY A 91 -3.59 2.24 23.32
C GLY A 91 -2.23 1.78 22.77
N CYS A 92 -2.21 0.93 21.75
CA CYS A 92 -0.97 0.49 21.10
C CYS A 92 -0.67 1.34 19.85
N GLU A 93 0.59 1.70 19.65
CA GLU A 93 1.04 2.46 18.49
C GLU A 93 1.20 1.54 17.27
N SER A 94 0.68 1.97 16.11
CA SER A 94 0.95 1.38 14.80
C SER A 94 1.78 2.37 13.99
N GLN A 95 2.92 1.90 13.50
CA GLN A 95 3.94 2.67 12.78
C GLN A 95 3.92 2.41 11.27
N GLY A 96 2.91 1.69 10.81
CA GLY A 96 2.69 1.36 9.41
C GLY A 96 1.35 0.67 9.23
N MET A 97 1.12 0.21 8.02
CA MET A 97 -0.09 -0.51 7.64
C MET A 97 0.22 -1.55 6.58
N LEU A 98 -0.25 -2.77 6.78
CA LEU A 98 -0.18 -3.84 5.79
C LEU A 98 -1.22 -3.60 4.71
N LEU A 99 -0.84 -3.75 3.44
CA LEU A 99 -1.79 -3.71 2.34
C LEU A 99 -2.47 -5.07 2.17
N ALA A 100 -3.79 -5.04 2.08
CA ALA A 100 -4.59 -6.22 1.81
C ALA A 100 -5.71 -5.92 0.80
N ALA A 101 -5.99 -6.89 -0.06
CA ALA A 101 -7.18 -6.91 -0.88
C ALA A 101 -8.40 -7.31 -0.04
N ASP A 102 -9.48 -6.57 -0.20
CA ASP A 102 -10.72 -6.76 0.53
C ASP A 102 -11.85 -7.25 -0.39
N ALA A 103 -12.39 -8.42 -0.08
CA ALA A 103 -13.51 -9.05 -0.76
C ALA A 103 -14.77 -9.12 0.11
N GLY A 104 -14.94 -8.18 1.05
CA GLY A 104 -16.06 -8.15 1.98
C GLY A 104 -15.86 -9.09 3.16
N GLU A 105 -16.19 -10.37 2.99
CA GLU A 105 -16.09 -11.36 4.09
C GLU A 105 -14.68 -11.93 4.26
N LYS A 106 -13.79 -11.72 3.29
CA LYS A 106 -12.41 -12.19 3.31
C LYS A 106 -11.43 -11.06 3.00
N VAL A 107 -10.26 -11.13 3.62
CA VAL A 107 -9.16 -10.18 3.43
C VAL A 107 -7.90 -10.97 3.07
N PHE A 108 -7.26 -10.58 1.98
CA PHE A 108 -6.10 -11.24 1.42
C PHE A 108 -4.91 -10.30 1.45
N LEU A 109 -3.89 -10.60 2.26
CA LEU A 109 -2.65 -9.81 2.27
C LEU A 109 -2.00 -9.84 0.90
N LEU A 110 -1.47 -8.69 0.47
CA LEU A 110 -0.66 -8.63 -0.74
C LEU A 110 0.67 -9.36 -0.54
N SER A 111 1.07 -10.12 -1.55
CA SER A 111 2.27 -10.93 -1.55
C SER A 111 3.30 -10.30 -2.50
N PRO A 112 4.45 -9.82 -1.99
CA PRO A 112 5.57 -9.48 -2.86
C PRO A 112 6.19 -10.76 -3.48
N PRO A 113 7.09 -10.63 -4.47
CA PRO A 113 7.85 -11.75 -5.03
C PRO A 113 8.59 -12.57 -3.96
N ASP A 114 8.75 -13.87 -4.20
CA ASP A 114 9.39 -14.79 -3.24
C ASP A 114 10.84 -14.44 -2.92
N ASP A 115 11.57 -13.87 -3.88
CA ASP A 115 12.96 -13.44 -3.75
C ASP A 115 13.11 -12.04 -3.14
N ALA A 116 12.04 -11.26 -3.02
CA ALA A 116 12.07 -9.90 -2.50
C ALA A 116 12.49 -9.86 -1.01
N VAL A 117 13.29 -8.87 -0.61
CA VAL A 117 13.87 -8.82 0.75
C VAL A 117 13.21 -7.77 1.64
N PRO A 118 13.18 -7.94 2.97
CA PRO A 118 12.69 -6.91 3.89
C PRO A 118 13.35 -5.54 3.65
N GLY A 119 12.53 -4.51 3.44
CA GLY A 119 12.95 -3.13 3.17
C GLY A 119 13.15 -2.77 1.71
N GLU A 120 13.04 -3.76 0.80
CA GLU A 120 12.97 -3.52 -0.64
C GLU A 120 11.78 -2.59 -0.96
N ALA A 121 11.99 -1.63 -1.85
CA ALA A 121 10.94 -0.70 -2.25
C ALA A 121 9.93 -1.37 -3.18
N VAL A 122 8.64 -1.04 -3.02
CA VAL A 122 7.58 -1.35 -3.99
C VAL A 122 7.23 -0.04 -4.69
N ASN A 123 7.99 0.31 -5.73
CA ASN A 123 7.98 1.64 -6.31
C ASN A 123 7.74 1.68 -7.81
N SER A 124 7.59 0.54 -8.47
CA SER A 124 7.32 0.49 -9.92
C SER A 124 8.30 1.33 -10.76
N GLY A 125 9.57 1.40 -10.34
CA GLY A 125 10.62 2.19 -11.00
C GLY A 125 10.57 3.70 -10.74
N MET A 126 9.71 4.18 -9.83
CA MET A 126 9.56 5.60 -9.49
C MET A 126 10.32 5.97 -8.21
N GLU A 127 10.67 7.25 -8.06
CA GLU A 127 11.16 7.78 -6.80
C GLU A 127 10.00 7.90 -5.79
N GLN A 128 10.23 7.46 -4.54
CA GLN A 128 9.23 7.54 -3.48
C GLN A 128 9.55 8.68 -2.51
N SER A 129 8.50 9.32 -2.01
CA SER A 129 8.62 10.37 -1.01
C SER A 129 8.90 9.80 0.38
N GLU A 130 9.83 10.42 1.10
CA GLU A 130 10.03 10.20 2.54
C GLU A 130 9.09 11.05 3.41
N ARG A 131 8.20 11.85 2.80
CA ARG A 131 7.24 12.68 3.53
C ARG A 131 6.21 11.80 4.23
N ILE A 132 5.89 12.16 5.47
CA ILE A 132 4.82 11.51 6.24
C ILE A 132 3.47 11.88 5.61
N ILE A 133 2.60 10.89 5.40
CA ILE A 133 1.24 11.07 4.89
C ILE A 133 0.19 10.81 5.98
N ASP A 134 -0.87 11.62 6.00
CA ASP A 134 -2.02 11.39 6.88
C ASP A 134 -2.94 10.31 6.28
N PHE A 135 -3.63 9.57 7.16
CA PHE A 135 -4.54 8.49 6.75
C PHE A 135 -5.63 8.97 5.76
N LYS A 136 -6.11 10.21 5.89
CA LYS A 136 -7.11 10.77 4.98
C LYS A 136 -6.59 10.94 3.55
N ASP A 137 -5.30 11.16 3.38
CA ASP A 137 -4.69 11.28 2.05
C ASP A 137 -4.42 9.90 1.47
N PHE A 138 -4.02 8.94 2.30
CA PHE A 138 -3.97 7.53 1.91
C PHE A 138 -5.33 7.02 1.41
N GLN A 139 -6.44 7.36 2.08
CA GLN A 139 -7.79 6.95 1.66
C GLN A 139 -8.20 7.46 0.27
N LYS A 140 -7.51 8.44 -0.30
CA LYS A 140 -7.77 8.95 -1.66
C LYS A 140 -7.02 8.15 -2.73
N ILE A 141 -6.05 7.34 -2.34
CA ILE A 141 -5.24 6.53 -3.25
C ILE A 141 -6.08 5.33 -3.66
N VAL A 142 -6.12 5.08 -4.96
CA VAL A 142 -6.90 3.97 -5.52
C VAL A 142 -5.95 2.82 -5.82
N LEU A 143 -5.98 1.82 -4.95
CA LEU A 143 -5.30 0.55 -5.16
C LEU A 143 -6.34 -0.55 -5.43
N ARG A 144 -6.09 -1.39 -6.45
CA ARG A 144 -7.02 -2.43 -6.90
C ARG A 144 -6.29 -3.73 -7.16
N ILE A 145 -7.04 -4.83 -7.11
CA ILE A 145 -6.62 -6.09 -7.72
C ILE A 145 -7.10 -6.13 -9.16
N ALA A 146 -6.20 -6.42 -10.06
CA ALA A 146 -6.45 -6.56 -11.47
C ALA A 146 -6.10 -7.97 -11.96
N GLU A 147 -6.86 -8.45 -12.94
CA GLU A 147 -6.59 -9.70 -13.65
C GLU A 147 -5.87 -9.39 -14.96
N VAL A 148 -4.82 -10.14 -15.30
CA VAL A 148 -4.12 -10.02 -16.58
C VAL A 148 -4.96 -10.63 -17.69
N VAL A 149 -5.22 -9.86 -18.76
CA VAL A 149 -6.06 -10.31 -19.89
C VAL A 149 -5.28 -10.39 -21.19
N ASP A 150 -4.27 -9.54 -21.36
CA ASP A 150 -3.45 -9.42 -22.57
C ASP A 150 -2.09 -8.79 -22.19
N ASP A 151 -1.14 -8.73 -23.13
CA ASP A 151 0.23 -8.24 -22.90
C ASP A 151 0.31 -6.82 -22.30
N ASP A 152 -0.67 -5.95 -22.61
CA ASP A 152 -0.73 -4.57 -22.14
C ASP A 152 -2.05 -4.21 -21.42
N LYS A 153 -2.89 -5.21 -21.12
CA LYS A 153 -4.25 -5.00 -20.58
C LYS A 153 -4.51 -5.78 -19.31
N LEU A 154 -5.21 -5.09 -18.42
CA LEU A 154 -5.71 -5.63 -17.17
C LEU A 154 -7.23 -5.46 -17.09
N ASP A 155 -7.89 -6.28 -16.27
CA ASP A 155 -9.31 -6.17 -15.93
C ASP A 155 -9.48 -5.91 -14.43
N VAL A 156 -10.00 -4.72 -14.10
CA VAL A 156 -10.34 -4.29 -12.73
C VAL A 156 -11.87 -4.32 -12.48
N GLY A 157 -12.60 -5.16 -13.21
CA GLY A 157 -14.05 -5.11 -13.41
C GLY A 157 -14.44 -4.44 -14.74
N ARG A 158 -13.45 -3.88 -15.44
CA ARG A 158 -13.49 -3.39 -16.81
C ARG A 158 -12.05 -3.44 -17.38
N PRO A 159 -11.88 -3.62 -18.70
CA PRO A 159 -10.56 -3.62 -19.32
C PRO A 159 -9.94 -2.22 -19.29
N ILE A 160 -8.68 -2.14 -18.89
CA ILE A 160 -7.84 -0.93 -18.85
C ILE A 160 -6.43 -1.23 -19.34
N ARG A 161 -5.67 -0.20 -19.73
CA ARG A 161 -4.25 -0.35 -20.07
C ARG A 161 -3.39 -0.43 -18.81
N ALA A 162 -2.23 -1.08 -18.91
CA ALA A 162 -1.28 -1.16 -17.83
C ALA A 162 0.11 -0.68 -18.22
N LYS A 163 0.85 -0.15 -17.24
CA LYS A 163 2.30 0.05 -17.32
C LYS A 163 3.00 -0.89 -16.33
N GLY A 164 4.12 -1.47 -16.76
CA GLY A 164 4.91 -2.40 -15.95
C GLY A 164 4.36 -3.83 -15.97
N LEU A 165 3.78 -4.26 -17.10
CA LEU A 165 3.26 -5.61 -17.29
C LEU A 165 4.25 -6.52 -18.03
N GLU A 166 5.30 -5.93 -18.60
CA GLU A 166 6.30 -6.61 -19.41
C GLU A 166 7.02 -7.71 -18.60
N GLY A 167 6.88 -8.97 -19.04
CA GLY A 167 7.53 -10.12 -18.41
C GLY A 167 6.85 -10.62 -17.13
N ILE A 168 5.65 -10.13 -16.80
CA ILE A 168 4.89 -10.59 -15.65
C ILE A 168 4.06 -11.83 -16.02
N GLU A 169 4.32 -12.95 -15.33
CA GLU A 169 3.60 -14.23 -15.55
C GLU A 169 2.40 -14.43 -14.60
N ALA A 170 2.24 -13.57 -13.59
CA ALA A 170 1.17 -13.69 -12.62
C ALA A 170 -0.19 -13.22 -13.17
N SER A 171 -1.25 -13.97 -12.85
CA SER A 171 -2.62 -13.69 -13.30
C SER A 171 -3.29 -12.53 -12.55
N ARG A 172 -2.92 -12.32 -11.27
CA ARG A 172 -3.53 -11.32 -10.39
C ARG A 172 -2.50 -10.41 -9.77
N LEU A 173 -2.69 -9.11 -9.99
CA LEU A 173 -1.73 -8.08 -9.65
C LEU A 173 -2.38 -7.00 -8.80
N ALA A 174 -1.62 -6.46 -7.85
CA ALA A 174 -1.97 -5.20 -7.22
C ALA A 174 -1.58 -4.04 -8.15
N VAL A 175 -2.49 -3.09 -8.34
CA VAL A 175 -2.27 -1.94 -9.21
C VAL A 175 -2.68 -0.63 -8.55
N PHE A 176 -2.00 0.44 -8.90
CA PHE A 176 -2.39 1.82 -8.61
C PHE A 176 -3.15 2.42 -9.77
N MET A 177 -4.24 3.12 -9.47
CA MET A 177 -5.01 3.91 -10.44
C MET A 177 -4.98 5.39 -10.05
N PRO A 178 -4.72 6.33 -10.99
CA PRO A 178 -4.76 7.77 -10.71
C PRO A 178 -6.13 8.26 -10.21
N SER A 179 -7.20 7.62 -10.67
CA SER A 179 -8.58 7.80 -10.19
C SER A 179 -9.37 6.50 -10.39
N PRO A 180 -10.54 6.34 -9.75
CA PRO A 180 -11.38 5.15 -9.94
C PRO A 180 -11.83 4.94 -11.39
N GLU A 181 -11.99 6.02 -12.16
CA GLU A 181 -12.43 6.03 -13.57
C GLU A 181 -11.26 6.07 -14.56
N ALA A 182 -10.01 5.98 -14.11
CA ALA A 182 -8.85 5.98 -15.00
C ALA A 182 -8.84 4.73 -15.90
N ASP A 183 -8.56 4.93 -17.20
CA ASP A 183 -8.43 3.86 -18.20
C ASP A 183 -7.02 3.28 -18.28
N GLU A 184 -6.16 3.67 -17.32
CA GLU A 184 -4.82 3.15 -17.15
C GLU A 184 -4.49 2.91 -15.67
N ALA A 185 -3.63 1.93 -15.43
CA ALA A 185 -3.11 1.61 -14.12
C ALA A 185 -1.59 1.37 -14.17
N LEU A 186 -0.95 1.55 -13.02
CA LEU A 186 0.44 1.21 -12.78
C LEU A 186 0.48 -0.10 -11.99
N VAL A 187 1.16 -1.11 -12.52
CA VAL A 187 1.40 -2.36 -11.77
C VAL A 187 2.33 -2.07 -10.60
N LEU A 188 2.00 -2.57 -9.40
CA LEU A 188 2.90 -2.47 -8.25
C LEU A 188 4.03 -3.49 -8.43
N LEU A 189 5.23 -2.98 -8.69
CA LEU A 189 6.45 -3.79 -8.80
C LEU A 189 7.41 -3.41 -7.68
N THR A 190 8.22 -4.38 -7.24
CA THR A 190 9.39 -4.10 -6.43
C THR A 190 10.45 -3.34 -7.24
N GLU A 191 11.45 -2.77 -6.58
CA GLU A 191 12.55 -2.07 -7.27
C GLU A 191 13.34 -2.98 -8.23
N ASN A 192 13.32 -4.29 -7.99
CA ASN A 192 13.90 -5.30 -8.87
C ASN A 192 12.94 -5.78 -9.98
N GLY A 193 11.75 -5.18 -10.09
CA GLY A 193 10.78 -5.45 -11.14
C GLY A 193 9.83 -6.63 -10.88
N GLY A 194 9.92 -7.27 -9.71
CA GLY A 194 9.01 -8.37 -9.38
C GLY A 194 7.62 -7.88 -9.00
N ALA A 195 6.57 -8.54 -9.50
CA ALA A 195 5.20 -8.11 -9.27
C ALA A 195 4.66 -8.41 -7.88
N VAL A 196 3.89 -7.46 -7.34
CA VAL A 196 3.07 -7.67 -6.15
C VAL A 196 1.75 -8.34 -6.55
N THR A 197 1.51 -9.49 -5.95
CA THR A 197 0.37 -10.37 -6.26
C THR A 197 -0.55 -10.53 -5.05
N VAL A 198 -1.59 -11.34 -5.22
CA VAL A 198 -2.55 -11.70 -4.19
C VAL A 198 -3.10 -13.08 -4.51
N ASP A 199 -3.58 -13.79 -3.49
CA ASP A 199 -4.20 -15.11 -3.64
C ASP A 199 -5.30 -15.14 -4.71
N ASP A 200 -5.33 -16.22 -5.49
CA ASP A 200 -6.26 -16.42 -6.60
C ASP A 200 -7.74 -16.58 -6.20
N ALA A 201 -8.04 -16.70 -4.91
CA ALA A 201 -9.42 -16.69 -4.43
C ALA A 201 -10.04 -15.28 -4.41
N ILE A 202 -9.26 -14.20 -4.56
CA ILE A 202 -9.80 -12.83 -4.55
C ILE A 202 -10.58 -12.52 -5.85
N PRO A 203 -11.75 -11.87 -5.76
CA PRO A 203 -12.40 -11.29 -6.92
C PRO A 203 -11.57 -10.18 -7.56
N ARG A 204 -11.56 -10.12 -8.89
CA ARG A 204 -11.00 -8.99 -9.65
C ARG A 204 -11.72 -7.68 -9.32
N GLY A 205 -11.00 -6.56 -9.37
CA GLY A 205 -11.52 -5.24 -8.99
C GLY A 205 -11.65 -5.02 -7.48
N ALA A 206 -11.29 -6.01 -6.65
CA ALA A 206 -11.25 -5.86 -5.20
C ALA A 206 -10.41 -4.64 -4.80
N MET A 207 -10.89 -3.91 -3.80
CA MET A 207 -10.18 -2.74 -3.28
C MET A 207 -9.02 -3.21 -2.40
N VAL A 208 -7.87 -2.58 -2.56
CA VAL A 208 -6.74 -2.76 -1.65
C VAL A 208 -6.73 -1.62 -0.64
N ARG A 209 -6.58 -1.96 0.64
CA ARG A 209 -6.57 -1.02 1.76
C ARG A 209 -5.68 -1.47 2.90
#